data_AF-A0A954I3J7-F1
#
_entry.id   AF-A0A954I3J7-F1
#
_cell.length_a   1.000
_cell.length_b   1.000
_cell.length_c   1.000
_cell.angle_alpha   90.00
_cell.angle_beta   90.00
_cell.angle_gamma   90.00
#
_symmetry.space_group_name_H-M   'P 1'
#
loop_
_entity.id
_entity.type
_entity.pdbx_description
1 polymer ?
#
loop_
_entity_poly.entity_id
_entity_poly.type
_entity_poly.pdbx_seq_one_letter_code
_entity_poly.pdbx_strand_id
1 'polypeptide(L)'
;MDGPSSLLARARGGTLVFDEIGDFDDESQGRIVRMLDALPTNAPRIIATSQEDLAQKTEAGLFRKDLFYRLSGVTMTVPALRERVEDIPLLASHFLARDARDGFTAKTLRADATEAIRHYPWPGNVRQLENTLRRLAVTAPEAEIGRAEVEAALGAQPAPRPQAGGATDEQLSAAIGRHLQRY
;
A
#
# COMPACT_ATOMS: atom_id res chain seq x y z
N MET A 1 0.26 -28.75 7.28
CA MET A 1 0.04 -27.30 7.44
C MET A 1 0.70 -26.90 8.74
N ASP A 2 1.85 -26.23 8.66
CA ASP A 2 2.56 -25.74 9.83
C ASP A 2 1.62 -24.88 10.69
N GLY A 3 1.35 -25.30 11.92
CA GLY A 3 0.44 -24.60 12.82
C GLY A 3 1.02 -23.28 13.34
N PRO A 4 0.21 -22.46 14.03
CA PRO A 4 0.64 -21.18 14.62
C PRO A 4 1.90 -21.30 15.48
N SER A 5 2.09 -22.44 16.14
CA SER A 5 3.27 -22.76 16.96
C SER A 5 4.58 -22.80 16.16
N SER A 6 4.54 -23.21 14.89
CA SER A 6 5.70 -23.22 13.99
C SER A 6 6.09 -21.79 13.58
N LEU A 7 5.11 -20.93 13.31
CA LEU A 7 5.34 -19.51 13.01
C LEU A 7 5.94 -18.78 14.21
N LEU A 8 5.38 -18.99 15.41
CA LEU A 8 5.91 -18.41 16.65
C LEU A 8 7.34 -18.89 16.97
N ALA A 9 7.63 -20.17 16.73
CA ALA A 9 8.97 -20.72 16.94
C ALA A 9 10.01 -20.10 16.00
N ARG A 10 9.65 -19.88 14.73
CA ARG A 10 10.52 -19.24 13.73
C ARG A 10 10.78 -17.77 14.01
N ALA A 11 9.84 -17.08 14.65
CA ALA A 11 9.91 -15.64 14.93
C ALA A 11 10.44 -15.32 16.34
N ARG A 12 10.85 -16.31 17.16
CA ARG A 12 11.31 -16.06 18.55
C ARG A 12 12.39 -14.98 18.61
N GLY A 13 12.19 -13.98 19.46
CA GLY A 13 13.09 -12.81 19.59
C GLY A 13 13.04 -11.82 18.41
N GLY A 14 12.17 -12.05 17.42
CA GLY A 14 11.98 -11.19 16.25
C GLY A 14 10.63 -10.47 16.27
N THR A 15 10.08 -10.24 15.07
CA THR A 15 8.77 -9.59 14.87
C THR A 15 7.89 -10.45 13.96
N LEU A 16 6.61 -10.58 14.32
CA LEU A 16 5.57 -11.18 13.49
C LEU A 16 4.63 -10.07 13.02
N VAL A 17 4.44 -9.97 11.70
CA VAL A 17 3.57 -8.96 11.08
C VAL A 17 2.34 -9.63 10.51
N PHE A 18 1.16 -9.16 10.91
CA PHE A 18 -0.12 -9.46 10.27
C PHE A 18 -0.45 -8.35 9.29
N ASP A 19 -0.40 -8.64 8.00
CA ASP A 19 -0.75 -7.66 6.98
C ASP A 19 -2.24 -7.72 6.66
N GLU A 20 -2.88 -6.56 6.58
CA GLU A 20 -4.32 -6.40 6.28
C GLU A 20 -5.23 -7.29 7.13
N ILE A 21 -5.06 -7.22 8.46
CA ILE A 21 -5.78 -8.10 9.39
C ILE A 21 -7.31 -7.90 9.35
N GLY A 22 -7.77 -6.75 8.87
CA GLY A 22 -9.19 -6.44 8.67
C GLY A 22 -9.88 -7.35 7.66
N ASP A 23 -9.14 -7.93 6.71
CA ASP A 23 -9.66 -8.81 5.66
C ASP A 23 -9.85 -10.27 6.12
N PHE A 24 -9.41 -10.60 7.33
CA PHE A 24 -9.42 -11.97 7.82
C PHE A 24 -10.85 -12.37 8.22
N ASP A 25 -11.25 -13.59 7.90
CA ASP A 25 -12.53 -14.15 8.34
C ASP A 25 -12.58 -14.41 9.86
N ASP A 26 -13.78 -14.58 10.42
CA ASP A 26 -13.95 -14.80 11.87
C ASP A 26 -13.18 -16.03 12.38
N GLU A 27 -13.08 -17.08 11.57
CA GLU A 27 -12.32 -18.28 11.94
C GLU A 27 -10.82 -17.96 12.08
N SER A 28 -10.24 -17.26 11.12
CA SER A 28 -8.84 -16.85 11.13
C SER A 28 -8.56 -15.87 12.26
N GLN A 29 -9.46 -14.90 12.48
CA GLN A 29 -9.37 -13.99 13.62
C GLN A 29 -9.38 -14.78 14.95
N GLY A 30 -10.27 -15.77 15.11
CA GLY A 30 -10.31 -16.65 16.28
C GLY A 30 -9.08 -17.55 16.46
N ARG A 31 -8.42 -17.95 15.36
CA ARG A 31 -7.12 -18.65 15.42
C ARG A 31 -6.01 -17.71 15.90
N ILE A 32 -6.01 -16.45 15.49
CA ILE A 32 -5.04 -15.45 15.94
C ILE A 32 -5.23 -15.15 17.43
N VAL A 33 -6.46 -14.96 17.91
CA VAL A 33 -6.73 -14.76 19.34
C VAL A 33 -6.14 -15.89 20.17
N ARG A 34 -6.40 -17.15 19.79
CA ARG A 34 -5.83 -18.32 20.47
C ARG A 34 -4.30 -18.36 20.44
N MET A 35 -3.70 -17.91 19.33
CA MET A 35 -2.24 -17.81 19.21
C MET A 35 -1.67 -16.73 20.13
N LEU A 36 -2.31 -15.55 20.19
CA LEU A 36 -1.90 -14.43 21.04
C LEU A 36 -2.01 -14.80 22.54
N ASP A 37 -3.03 -15.57 22.92
CA ASP A 37 -3.21 -16.05 24.30
C ASP A 37 -2.17 -17.09 24.73
N ALA A 38 -1.59 -17.81 23.77
CA ALA A 38 -0.59 -18.84 24.01
C ALA A 38 0.86 -18.33 23.87
N LEU A 39 1.07 -17.00 23.80
CA LEU A 39 2.40 -16.43 23.63
C LEU A 39 3.30 -16.70 24.84
N PRO A 40 4.51 -17.26 24.65
CA PRO A 40 5.46 -17.44 25.74
C PRO A 40 6.14 -16.11 26.14
N THR A 41 6.84 -16.08 27.28
CA THR A 41 7.56 -14.88 27.76
C THR A 41 8.57 -14.32 26.76
N ASN A 42 9.12 -15.17 25.88
CA ASN A 42 10.04 -14.79 24.80
C ASN A 42 9.36 -14.68 23.42
N ALA A 43 8.08 -14.30 23.41
CA ALA A 43 7.32 -14.11 22.19
C ALA A 43 7.91 -13.03 21.26
N PRO A 44 7.70 -13.17 19.93
CA PRO A 44 7.98 -12.09 19.00
C PRO A 44 7.18 -10.82 19.32
N ARG A 45 7.70 -9.67 18.91
CA ARG A 45 6.89 -8.45 18.80
C ARG A 45 5.79 -8.67 17.75
N ILE A 46 4.56 -8.34 18.09
CA ILE A 46 3.43 -8.42 17.16
C ILE A 46 3.17 -7.04 16.57
N ILE A 47 3.05 -6.97 15.24
CA ILE A 47 2.60 -5.79 14.50
C ILE A 47 1.44 -6.23 13.62
N ALA A 48 0.39 -5.41 13.54
CA ALA A 48 -0.69 -5.61 12.59
C ALA A 48 -0.89 -4.34 11.76
N THR A 49 -1.23 -4.50 10.49
CA THR A 49 -1.63 -3.43 9.58
C THR A 49 -3.09 -3.63 9.17
N SER A 50 -3.75 -2.53 8.81
CA SER A 50 -5.04 -2.55 8.16
C SER A 50 -5.24 -1.26 7.38
N GLN A 51 -5.79 -1.37 6.18
CA GLN A 51 -6.28 -0.26 5.38
C GLN A 51 -7.60 0.30 5.90
N GLU A 52 -8.39 -0.52 6.59
CA GLU A 52 -9.69 -0.16 7.14
C GLU A 52 -9.57 0.29 8.60
N ASP A 53 -10.57 1.05 9.06
CA ASP A 53 -10.69 1.41 10.47
C ASP A 53 -11.21 0.21 11.27
N LEU A 54 -10.29 -0.49 11.94
CA LEU A 54 -10.61 -1.65 12.76
C LEU A 54 -11.56 -1.32 13.93
N ALA A 55 -11.55 -0.09 14.45
CA ALA A 55 -12.49 0.30 15.51
C ALA A 55 -13.91 0.34 14.94
N GLN A 56 -14.11 0.95 13.77
CA GLN A 56 -15.41 0.96 13.08
C GLN A 56 -15.87 -0.45 12.69
N LYS A 57 -14.99 -1.30 12.15
CA LYS A 57 -15.35 -2.71 11.85
C LYS A 57 -15.74 -3.49 13.10
N THR A 58 -15.08 -3.22 14.23
CA THR A 58 -15.39 -3.84 15.51
C THR A 58 -16.77 -3.43 16.02
N GLU A 59 -17.14 -2.15 15.88
CA GLU A 59 -18.47 -1.64 16.21
C GLU A 59 -19.56 -2.24 15.31
N ALA A 60 -19.26 -2.41 14.01
CA ALA A 60 -20.14 -3.04 13.03
C ALA A 60 -20.26 -4.58 13.19
N GLY A 61 -19.49 -5.19 14.11
CA GLY A 61 -19.48 -6.65 14.31
C GLY A 61 -18.78 -7.44 13.22
N LEU A 62 -18.01 -6.77 12.35
CA LEU A 62 -17.24 -7.36 11.25
C LEU A 62 -15.80 -7.73 11.68
N PHE A 63 -15.38 -7.29 12.87
CA PHE A 63 -14.10 -7.63 13.46
C PHE A 63 -14.28 -8.00 14.92
N ARG A 64 -13.57 -9.04 15.37
CA ARG A 64 -13.74 -9.56 16.72
C ARG A 64 -13.20 -8.57 17.75
N LYS A 65 -14.06 -8.22 18.71
CA LYS A 65 -13.72 -7.35 19.85
C LYS A 65 -12.51 -7.86 20.63
N ASP A 66 -12.43 -9.17 20.88
CA ASP A 66 -11.34 -9.79 21.64
C ASP A 66 -9.98 -9.68 20.95
N LEU A 67 -9.96 -9.74 19.61
CA LEU A 67 -8.77 -9.51 18.80
C LEU A 67 -8.36 -8.04 18.76
N PHE A 68 -9.33 -7.12 18.57
CA PHE A 68 -9.07 -5.69 18.56
C PHE A 68 -8.34 -5.25 19.84
N TYR A 69 -8.88 -5.59 21.01
CA TYR A 69 -8.26 -5.19 22.27
C TYR A 69 -6.87 -5.79 22.53
N ARG A 70 -6.56 -6.95 21.95
CA ARG A 70 -5.21 -7.55 22.04
C ARG A 70 -4.18 -6.84 21.17
N LEU A 71 -4.60 -6.26 20.05
CA LEU A 71 -3.72 -5.58 19.10
C LEU A 71 -3.58 -4.08 19.39
N SER A 72 -4.62 -3.44 19.92
CA SER A 72 -4.71 -1.98 20.13
C SER A 72 -3.88 -1.45 21.31
N GLY A 73 -2.72 -2.05 21.60
CA GLY A 73 -1.80 -1.55 22.63
C GLY A 73 -1.15 -0.23 22.23
N VAL A 74 -0.64 -0.15 20.99
CA VAL A 74 -0.14 1.09 20.38
C VAL A 74 -0.63 1.13 18.93
N THR A 75 -1.39 2.16 18.58
CA THR A 75 -1.90 2.36 17.22
C THR A 75 -1.21 3.55 16.57
N MET A 76 -0.72 3.37 15.35
CA MET A 76 -0.11 4.42 14.55
C MET A 76 -0.83 4.54 13.21
N THR A 77 -1.37 5.72 12.93
CA THR A 77 -1.96 6.02 11.62
C THR A 77 -0.87 6.47 10.67
N VAL A 78 -0.75 5.78 9.53
CA VAL A 78 0.13 6.21 8.44
C VAL A 78 -0.67 7.14 7.52
N PRO A 79 -0.33 8.44 7.46
CA PRO A 79 -1.07 9.38 6.63
C PRO A 79 -0.82 9.11 5.14
N ALA A 80 -1.76 9.53 4.28
CA ALA A 80 -1.58 9.42 2.85
C ALA A 80 -0.43 10.32 2.36
N LEU A 81 0.16 9.99 1.21
CA LEU A 81 1.30 10.74 0.67
C LEU A 81 0.95 12.21 0.38
N ARG A 82 -0.30 12.50 0.01
CA ARG A 82 -0.81 13.87 -0.18
C ARG A 82 -0.84 14.73 1.10
N GLU A 83 -0.77 14.10 2.27
CA GLU A 83 -0.68 14.78 3.57
C GLU A 83 0.79 15.00 3.97
N ARG A 84 1.74 14.39 3.24
CA ARG A 84 3.19 14.44 3.45
C ARG A 84 3.94 14.90 2.20
N VAL A 85 3.46 15.97 1.57
CA VAL A 85 3.99 16.48 0.29
C VAL A 85 5.47 16.85 0.35
N GLU A 86 5.98 17.25 1.52
CA GLU A 86 7.39 17.60 1.72
C GLU A 86 8.33 16.38 1.67
N ASP A 87 7.81 15.17 1.87
CA ASP A 87 8.61 13.94 1.78
C ASP A 87 8.73 13.42 0.33
N ILE A 88 7.88 13.89 -0.59
CA ILE A 88 7.83 13.43 -1.98
C ILE A 88 9.18 13.62 -2.70
N PRO A 89 9.87 14.78 -2.62
CA PRO A 89 11.15 14.96 -3.30
C PRO A 89 12.25 14.01 -2.78
N LEU A 90 12.26 13.74 -1.47
CA LEU A 90 13.23 12.83 -0.84
C LEU A 90 12.98 11.38 -1.26
N LEU A 91 11.71 10.95 -1.25
CA LEU A 91 11.30 9.64 -1.76
C LEU A 91 11.65 9.49 -3.24
N ALA A 92 11.41 10.54 -4.04
CA ALA A 92 11.69 10.49 -5.47
C ALA A 92 13.19 10.32 -5.75
N SER A 93 14.02 11.10 -5.07
CA SER A 93 15.48 10.98 -5.12
C SER A 93 15.95 9.59 -4.70
N HIS A 94 15.35 9.04 -3.63
CA HIS A 94 15.67 7.69 -3.16
C HIS A 94 15.36 6.62 -4.21
N PHE A 95 14.19 6.65 -4.84
CA PHE A 95 13.81 5.65 -5.84
C PHE A 95 14.67 5.73 -7.10
N LEU A 96 14.93 6.93 -7.62
CA LEU A 96 15.81 7.10 -8.80
C LEU A 96 17.24 6.64 -8.49
N ALA A 97 17.77 6.94 -7.29
CA ALA A 97 19.09 6.47 -6.88
C ALA A 97 19.13 4.95 -6.68
N ARG A 98 18.03 4.33 -6.22
CA ARG A 98 17.93 2.88 -6.10
C ARG A 98 17.91 2.23 -7.48
N ASP A 99 17.12 2.75 -8.41
CA ASP A 99 17.05 2.23 -9.78
C ASP A 99 18.42 2.36 -10.49
N ALA A 100 19.15 3.46 -10.26
CA ALA A 100 20.51 3.61 -10.78
C ALA A 100 21.47 2.52 -10.27
N ARG A 101 21.34 2.11 -9.00
CA ARG A 101 22.13 0.98 -8.43
C ARG A 101 21.73 -0.37 -9.02
N ASP A 102 20.48 -0.52 -9.43
CA ASP A 102 19.95 -1.72 -10.07
C ASP A 102 20.31 -1.81 -11.57
N GLY A 103 21.15 -0.89 -12.08
CA GLY A 103 21.71 -0.92 -13.43
C GLY A 103 21.02 0.00 -14.44
N PHE A 104 20.03 0.80 -14.02
CA PHE A 104 19.43 1.82 -14.88
C PHE A 104 20.33 3.06 -14.99
N THR A 105 20.14 3.86 -16.04
CA THR A 105 20.82 5.15 -16.15
C THR A 105 20.45 6.04 -14.98
N ALA A 106 21.43 6.67 -14.34
CA ALA A 106 21.18 7.63 -13.27
C ALA A 106 20.35 8.80 -13.81
N LYS A 107 19.16 9.00 -13.23
CA LYS A 107 18.27 10.11 -13.56
C LYS A 107 18.08 11.04 -12.37
N THR A 108 17.82 12.31 -12.65
CA THR A 108 17.43 13.33 -11.66
C THR A 108 16.16 14.03 -12.10
N LEU A 109 15.43 14.62 -11.16
CA LEU A 109 14.28 15.46 -11.48
C LEU A 109 14.72 16.91 -11.57
N ARG A 110 14.25 17.62 -12.60
CA ARG A 110 14.30 19.08 -12.65
C ARG A 110 13.38 19.69 -11.59
N ALA A 111 13.59 20.98 -11.31
CA ALA A 111 12.75 21.70 -10.34
C ALA A 111 11.27 21.72 -10.73
N ASP A 112 10.96 21.94 -12.01
CA ASP A 112 9.59 21.93 -12.54
C ASP A 112 8.93 20.55 -12.47
N ALA A 113 9.69 19.49 -12.70
CA ALA A 113 9.28 18.09 -12.55
C ALA A 113 9.00 17.74 -11.09
N THR A 114 9.87 18.20 -10.19
CA THR A 114 9.73 18.04 -8.73
C THR A 114 8.45 18.72 -8.24
N GLU A 115 8.16 19.93 -8.70
CA GLU A 115 6.91 20.61 -8.39
C GLU A 115 5.69 19.86 -8.95
N ALA A 116 5.77 19.32 -10.17
CA ALA A 116 4.68 18.54 -10.75
C ALA A 116 4.35 17.30 -9.90
N ILE A 117 5.36 16.55 -9.44
CA ILE A 117 5.13 15.38 -8.57
C ILE A 117 4.62 15.78 -7.17
N ARG A 118 5.02 16.94 -6.62
CA ARG A 118 4.52 17.40 -5.31
C ARG A 118 3.03 17.73 -5.33
N HIS A 119 2.55 18.30 -6.43
CA HIS A 119 1.15 18.72 -6.57
C HIS A 119 0.19 17.60 -6.98
N TYR A 120 0.71 16.44 -7.39
CA TYR A 120 -0.12 15.31 -7.76
C TYR A 120 -0.72 14.63 -6.51
N PRO A 121 -2.01 14.21 -6.53
CA PRO A 121 -2.70 13.71 -5.32
C PRO A 121 -2.28 12.32 -4.85
N TRP A 122 -1.51 11.57 -5.65
CA TRP A 122 -1.01 10.21 -5.35
C TRP A 122 -2.05 9.28 -4.69
N PRO A 123 -3.18 8.98 -5.37
CA PRO A 123 -4.18 8.05 -4.85
C PRO A 123 -3.63 6.64 -4.55
N GLY A 124 -2.58 6.20 -5.23
CA GLY A 124 -1.86 4.96 -4.92
C GLY A 124 -0.63 5.15 -4.01
N ASN A 125 -0.51 6.31 -3.36
CA ASN A 125 0.55 6.69 -2.42
C ASN A 125 1.96 6.38 -2.96
N VAL A 126 2.86 5.95 -2.07
CA VAL A 126 4.27 5.65 -2.35
C VAL A 126 4.43 4.63 -3.48
N ARG A 127 3.55 3.61 -3.55
CA ARG A 127 3.60 2.59 -4.60
C ARG A 127 3.35 3.16 -5.99
N GLN A 128 2.43 4.12 -6.11
CA GLN A 128 2.20 4.81 -7.38
C GLN A 128 3.38 5.74 -7.73
N LEU A 129 3.91 6.48 -6.75
CA LEU A 129 5.09 7.32 -6.95
C LEU A 129 6.29 6.50 -7.46
N GLU A 130 6.62 5.42 -6.77
CA GLU A 130 7.71 4.51 -7.12
C GLU A 130 7.56 3.95 -8.54
N ASN A 131 6.37 3.45 -8.90
CA ASN A 131 6.11 2.93 -10.25
C ASN A 131 6.22 4.01 -11.33
N THR A 132 5.84 5.25 -11.01
CA THR A 132 5.96 6.39 -11.94
C THR A 132 7.43 6.72 -12.18
N LEU A 133 8.22 6.80 -11.11
CA LEU A 133 9.65 7.11 -11.21
C LEU A 133 10.43 5.99 -11.87
N ARG A 134 10.11 4.72 -11.58
CA ARG A 134 10.69 3.57 -12.26
C ARG A 134 10.40 3.58 -13.75
N ARG A 135 9.17 3.94 -14.15
CA ARG A 135 8.83 4.14 -15.56
C ARG A 135 9.69 5.24 -16.17
N LEU A 136 9.76 6.41 -15.53
CA LEU A 136 10.57 7.53 -15.99
C LEU A 136 12.06 7.18 -16.11
N ALA A 137 12.59 6.39 -15.19
CA ALA A 137 13.97 5.90 -15.24
C ALA A 137 14.27 5.11 -16.52
N VAL A 138 13.27 4.39 -17.04
CA VAL A 138 13.37 3.60 -18.28
C VAL A 138 13.03 4.41 -19.52
N THR A 139 12.00 5.25 -19.47
CA THR A 139 11.42 5.89 -20.66
C THR A 139 11.94 7.30 -20.94
N ALA A 140 12.52 7.98 -19.94
CA ALA A 140 13.03 9.33 -20.14
C ALA A 140 14.29 9.29 -21.02
N PRO A 141 14.35 10.08 -22.11
CA PRO A 141 15.50 10.09 -22.99
C PRO A 141 16.73 10.66 -22.29
N GLU A 142 16.55 11.79 -21.60
CA GLU A 142 17.63 12.54 -20.97
C GLU A 142 17.85 12.13 -19.50
N ALA A 143 19.05 12.38 -18.98
CA ALA A 143 19.37 12.13 -17.57
C ALA A 143 18.55 13.03 -16.62
N GLU A 144 18.24 14.25 -17.05
CA GLU A 144 17.42 15.20 -16.30
C GLU A 144 15.96 15.11 -16.78
N ILE A 145 15.06 14.66 -15.91
CA ILE A 145 13.63 14.48 -16.20
C ILE A 145 12.91 15.81 -15.95
N GLY A 146 12.23 16.33 -16.97
CA GLY A 146 11.43 17.55 -16.91
C GLY A 146 9.96 17.31 -16.59
N ARG A 147 9.21 18.41 -16.52
CA ARG A 147 7.75 18.38 -16.27
C ARG A 147 7.00 17.57 -17.33
N ALA A 148 7.35 17.71 -18.60
CA ALA A 148 6.63 17.07 -19.71
C ALA A 148 6.68 15.54 -19.60
N GLU A 149 7.83 14.97 -19.25
CA GLU A 149 7.99 13.53 -19.05
C GLU A 149 7.16 13.05 -17.86
N VAL A 150 7.16 13.80 -16.74
CA VAL A 150 6.34 13.49 -15.56
C VAL A 150 4.86 13.50 -15.90
N GLU A 151 4.37 14.56 -16.56
CA GLU A 151 2.96 14.68 -16.93
C GLU A 151 2.53 13.56 -17.89
N ALA A 152 3.38 13.19 -18.84
CA ALA A 152 3.14 12.05 -19.72
C ALA A 152 3.09 10.72 -18.94
N ALA A 153 4.00 10.50 -17.99
CA ALA A 153 4.02 9.28 -17.18
C ALA A 153 2.80 9.17 -16.25
N LEU A 154 2.33 10.30 -15.71
CA LEU A 154 1.12 10.36 -14.88
C LEU A 154 -0.15 10.14 -15.72
N GLY A 155 -0.24 10.73 -16.91
CA GLY A 155 -1.38 10.55 -17.82
C GLY A 155 -1.52 9.13 -18.37
N ALA A 156 -0.42 8.37 -18.45
CA ALA A 156 -0.40 6.98 -18.87
C ALA A 156 -0.82 6.00 -17.76
N GLN A 157 -1.05 6.45 -16.53
CA GLN A 157 -1.51 5.59 -15.45
C GLN A 157 -3.04 5.45 -15.49
N PRO A 158 -3.57 4.22 -15.35
CA PRO A 158 -5.01 4.05 -15.19
C PRO A 158 -5.45 4.83 -13.95
N ALA A 159 -6.46 5.70 -14.11
CA ALA A 159 -7.08 6.37 -12.98
C ALA A 159 -7.48 5.31 -11.94
N PRO A 160 -7.21 5.53 -10.64
CA PRO A 160 -7.63 4.59 -9.62
C PRO A 160 -9.15 4.49 -9.71
N ARG A 161 -9.64 3.27 -9.95
CA ARG A 161 -11.05 3.00 -9.67
C ARG A 161 -11.24 3.28 -8.18
N PRO A 162 -12.22 4.11 -7.77
CA PRO A 162 -12.64 4.07 -6.38
C PRO A 162 -12.94 2.61 -6.05
N GLN A 163 -12.40 2.10 -4.94
CA GLN A 163 -12.83 0.81 -4.41
C GLN A 163 -14.29 0.95 -4.01
N ALA A 164 -15.19 0.74 -4.98
CA ALA A 164 -16.61 0.62 -4.75
C ALA A 164 -16.81 -0.74 -4.08
N GLY A 165 -17.12 -0.73 -2.78
CA GLY A 165 -17.75 -1.88 -2.15
C GLY A 165 -18.99 -2.26 -2.97
N GLY A 166 -19.01 -3.51 -3.45
CA GLY A 166 -20.16 -4.11 -4.12
C GLY A 166 -20.39 -3.65 -5.57
N ALA A 167 -19.56 -4.10 -6.51
CA ALA A 167 -19.92 -4.06 -7.93
C ALA A 167 -20.94 -5.18 -8.22
N THR A 168 -22.20 -4.80 -8.45
CA THR A 168 -23.23 -5.68 -9.03
C THR A 168 -22.94 -5.93 -10.51
N ASP A 169 -23.31 -7.13 -10.98
CA ASP A 169 -23.10 -7.69 -12.33
C ASP A 169 -23.56 -6.76 -13.48
N GLU A 170 -24.49 -5.83 -13.20
CA GLU A 170 -24.96 -4.81 -14.13
C GLU A 170 -23.88 -3.82 -14.59
N GLN A 171 -22.88 -3.51 -13.75
CA GLN A 171 -21.83 -2.55 -14.11
C GLN A 171 -20.86 -3.11 -15.15
N LEU A 172 -20.63 -4.43 -15.13
CA LEU A 172 -19.78 -5.12 -16.10
C LEU A 172 -20.45 -5.19 -17.48
N SER A 173 -21.75 -5.53 -17.51
CA SER A 173 -22.53 -5.56 -18.75
C SER A 173 -22.61 -4.16 -19.41
N ALA A 174 -22.82 -3.11 -18.59
CA ALA A 174 -22.83 -1.72 -19.08
C ALA A 174 -21.47 -1.24 -19.58
N ALA A 175 -20.36 -1.71 -19.01
CA ALA A 175 -19.01 -1.37 -19.48
C ALA A 175 -18.66 -2.07 -20.81
N ILE A 176 -19.11 -3.31 -21.00
CA ILE A 176 -18.93 -4.08 -22.24
C ILE A 176 -19.76 -3.46 -23.38
N GLY A 177 -21.00 -3.05 -23.12
CA GLY A 177 -21.85 -2.40 -24.12
C GLY A 177 -21.26 -1.10 -24.68
N ARG A 178 -20.61 -0.29 -23.83
CA ARG A 178 -19.93 0.95 -24.26
C ARG A 178 -18.68 0.69 -25.11
N HIS A 179 -18.05 -0.47 -24.96
CA HIS A 179 -16.85 -0.82 -25.73
C HIS A 179 -17.19 -1.36 -27.12
N LEU A 180 -18.31 -2.07 -27.25
CA LEU A 180 -18.76 -2.66 -28.52
C LEU A 180 -19.45 -1.66 -29.47
N GLN A 181 -19.87 -0.49 -29.00
CA GLN A 181 -20.40 0.58 -29.86
C GLN A 181 -19.30 1.45 -30.51
N ARG A 182 -18.02 1.17 -30.23
CA ARG A 182 -16.87 1.92 -30.76
C ARG A 182 -16.16 1.22 -31.92
N TYR A 183 -16.70 0.09 -32.38
CA TYR A 183 -16.34 -0.64 -33.60
C TYR A 183 -17.62 -0.97 -34.36
#